data_AF-H6UQR6-F1
#
_entry.id   AF-H6UQR6-F1
#
_cell.length_a   1.000
_cell.length_b   1.000
_cell.length_c   1.000
_cell.angle_alpha   90.00
_cell.angle_beta   90.00
_cell.angle_gamma   90.00
#
_symmetry.space_group_name_H-M   'P 1'
#
loop_
_entity.id
_entity.type
_entity.pdbx_description
1 polymer ?
#
loop_
_entity_poly.entity_id
_entity_poly.type
_entity_poly.pdbx_seq_one_letter_code
_entity_poly.pdbx_strand_id
1 'polypeptide(L)'
;DGYAIVRGVDSTVGVAISDGFQPPRSWNGFMAPKDFKNVHLDTHHYQVFDDAFKTFTIDQHVKLACSLPKDRLSGVDKPLIVGEWSGAMTDCAKYLNGRGRGARFDNSYPSGKPSGACGARSTGSSSKLSAQQKKDTRRYI
;
A
#
# COMPACT_ATOMS: atom_id res chain seq x y z
N ASP A 1 -22.75 -12.51 11.82
CA ASP A 1 -21.40 -11.93 11.62
C ASP A 1 -21.52 -10.41 11.44
N GLY A 2 -20.40 -9.72 11.19
CA GLY A 2 -20.39 -8.25 11.02
C GLY A 2 -21.23 -7.74 9.84
N TYR A 3 -21.31 -8.51 8.74
CA TYR A 3 -22.15 -8.16 7.59
C TYR A 3 -23.64 -8.18 7.95
N ALA A 4 -24.09 -9.24 8.61
CA ALA A 4 -25.47 -9.38 9.04
C ALA A 4 -25.91 -8.25 10.00
N ILE A 5 -24.99 -7.80 10.87
CA ILE A 5 -25.25 -6.67 11.77
C ILE A 5 -25.48 -5.39 10.96
N VAL A 6 -24.62 -5.06 9.98
CA VAL A 6 -24.80 -3.88 9.12
C VAL A 6 -26.11 -3.97 8.35
N ARG A 7 -26.43 -5.14 7.77
CA ARG A 7 -27.67 -5.35 7.01
C ARG A 7 -28.93 -5.25 7.87
N GLY A 8 -28.85 -5.57 9.15
CA GLY A 8 -29.95 -5.39 10.10
C GLY A 8 -30.24 -3.93 10.44
N VAL A 9 -29.28 -3.02 10.21
CA VAL A 9 -29.41 -1.57 10.48
C VAL A 9 -29.73 -0.80 9.20
N ASP A 10 -28.93 -0.97 8.15
CA ASP A 10 -29.10 -0.29 6.86
C ASP A 10 -28.59 -1.17 5.71
N SER A 11 -29.49 -1.50 4.78
CA SER A 11 -29.18 -2.35 3.62
C SER A 11 -28.40 -1.63 2.51
N THR A 12 -28.31 -0.29 2.55
CA THR A 12 -27.64 0.54 1.55
C THR A 12 -26.15 0.74 1.85
N VAL A 13 -25.75 0.63 3.13
CA VAL A 13 -24.36 0.83 3.57
C VAL A 13 -23.42 -0.24 3.00
N GLY A 14 -22.32 0.21 2.40
CA GLY A 14 -21.25 -0.65 1.90
C GLY A 14 -20.46 -1.33 3.04
N VAL A 15 -20.16 -2.62 2.87
CA VAL A 15 -19.26 -3.36 3.77
C VAL A 15 -17.95 -3.56 3.05
N ALA A 16 -16.87 -2.94 3.55
CA ALA A 16 -15.52 -3.12 3.03
C ALA A 16 -14.79 -4.22 3.82
N ILE A 17 -14.09 -5.09 3.12
CA ILE A 17 -13.30 -6.18 3.69
C ILE A 17 -11.86 -5.98 3.23
N SER A 18 -10.92 -5.88 4.17
CA SER A 18 -9.49 -5.91 3.86
C SER A 18 -9.12 -7.25 3.23
N ASP A 19 -8.24 -7.22 2.23
CA ASP A 19 -7.70 -8.41 1.58
C ASP A 19 -6.87 -9.32 2.51
N GLY A 20 -6.57 -8.87 3.73
CA GLY A 20 -5.81 -9.65 4.71
C GLY A 20 -4.40 -10.01 4.22
N PHE A 21 -3.80 -9.17 3.37
CA PHE A 21 -2.52 -9.41 2.69
C PHE A 21 -2.51 -10.63 1.75
N GLN A 22 -3.69 -11.14 1.37
CA GLN A 22 -3.84 -12.20 0.39
C GLN A 22 -4.04 -11.63 -1.01
N PRO A 23 -3.67 -12.37 -2.08
CA PRO A 23 -4.00 -11.94 -3.44
C PRO A 23 -5.51 -11.70 -3.58
N PRO A 24 -5.98 -10.53 -4.07
CA PRO A 24 -7.42 -10.21 -4.08
C PRO A 24 -8.34 -11.29 -4.67
N ARG A 25 -7.88 -12.02 -5.70
CA ARG A 25 -8.63 -13.14 -6.30
C ARG A 25 -8.88 -14.33 -5.37
N SER A 26 -8.12 -14.51 -4.29
CA SER A 26 -8.36 -15.59 -3.32
C SER A 26 -9.67 -15.40 -2.56
N TRP A 27 -10.23 -14.18 -2.57
CA TRP A 27 -11.52 -13.85 -1.96
C TRP A 27 -12.71 -14.08 -2.89
N ASN A 28 -12.50 -14.55 -4.12
CA ASN A 28 -13.59 -14.89 -5.02
C ASN A 28 -14.43 -16.04 -4.44
N GLY A 29 -15.75 -15.96 -4.61
CA GLY A 29 -16.71 -16.92 -4.04
C GLY A 29 -17.06 -16.66 -2.57
N PHE A 30 -16.16 -16.08 -1.77
CA PHE A 30 -16.51 -15.63 -0.43
C PHE A 30 -17.38 -14.39 -0.50
N MET A 31 -18.54 -14.38 0.14
CA MET A 31 -19.47 -13.24 0.12
C MET A 31 -19.74 -12.68 -1.29
N ALA A 32 -19.95 -13.57 -2.26
CA ALA A 32 -20.09 -13.22 -3.68
C ALA A 32 -21.38 -12.43 -3.97
N PRO A 33 -21.41 -11.60 -5.04
CA PRO A 33 -22.54 -10.73 -5.37
C PRO A 33 -23.90 -11.44 -5.55
N LYS A 34 -23.88 -12.75 -5.83
CA LYS A 34 -25.09 -13.57 -5.97
C LYS A 34 -25.91 -13.60 -4.68
N ASP A 35 -25.22 -13.72 -3.54
CA ASP A 35 -25.86 -13.94 -2.23
C ASP A 35 -25.66 -12.74 -1.28
N PHE A 36 -24.72 -11.85 -1.60
CA PHE A 36 -24.36 -10.69 -0.78
C PHE A 36 -24.42 -9.39 -1.58
N LYS A 37 -25.06 -8.38 -1.02
CA LYS A 37 -25.16 -7.02 -1.59
C LYS A 37 -24.12 -6.08 -0.99
N ASN A 38 -23.66 -5.09 -1.76
CA ASN A 38 -22.78 -3.99 -1.34
C ASN A 38 -21.57 -4.43 -0.51
N VAL A 39 -20.86 -5.46 -0.97
CA VAL A 39 -19.58 -5.90 -0.40
C VAL A 39 -18.45 -5.43 -1.32
N HIS A 40 -17.46 -4.76 -0.74
CA HIS A 40 -16.29 -4.24 -1.44
C HIS A 40 -15.03 -4.89 -0.88
N LEU A 41 -14.07 -5.18 -1.74
CA LEU A 41 -12.74 -5.61 -1.31
C LEU A 41 -11.79 -4.40 -1.27
N ASP A 42 -11.06 -4.26 -0.17
CA ASP A 42 -10.06 -3.22 0.04
C ASP A 42 -8.66 -3.85 0.01
N THR A 43 -7.79 -3.35 -0.87
CA THR A 43 -6.40 -3.79 -0.99
C THR A 43 -5.45 -2.63 -0.81
N HIS A 44 -4.30 -2.89 -0.19
CA HIS A 44 -3.31 -1.87 0.17
C HIS A 44 -2.01 -2.10 -0.60
N HIS A 45 -1.45 -1.04 -1.15
CA HIS A 45 -0.27 -1.14 -2.01
C HIS A 45 0.83 -0.15 -1.60
N TYR A 46 1.94 -0.73 -1.17
CA TYR A 46 3.15 -0.01 -0.75
C TYR A 46 4.39 -0.67 -1.32
N GLN A 47 5.43 0.12 -1.53
CA GLN A 47 6.73 -0.35 -2.00
C GLN A 47 7.86 0.13 -1.07
N VAL A 48 7.67 -0.03 0.24
CA VAL A 48 8.63 0.46 1.26
C VAL A 48 8.89 -0.50 2.42
N PHE A 49 8.04 -1.51 2.61
CA PHE A 49 8.09 -2.39 3.80
C PHE A 49 8.87 -3.69 3.60
N ASP A 50 9.45 -3.89 2.42
CA ASP A 50 10.25 -5.06 2.06
C ASP A 50 11.66 -4.61 1.62
N ASP A 51 12.67 -5.42 1.95
CA ASP A 51 14.06 -5.15 1.58
C ASP A 51 14.31 -5.18 0.07
N ALA A 52 13.45 -5.82 -0.72
CA ALA A 52 13.54 -5.77 -2.17
C ALA A 52 13.32 -4.35 -2.72
N PHE A 53 12.48 -3.54 -2.06
CA PHE A 53 12.12 -2.21 -2.56
C PHE A 53 13.14 -1.14 -2.24
N LYS A 54 14.00 -1.33 -1.23
CA LYS A 54 14.96 -0.29 -0.86
C LYS A 54 15.98 0.00 -1.97
N THR A 55 16.19 -0.93 -2.91
CA THR A 55 17.10 -0.78 -4.04
C THR A 55 16.40 -0.43 -5.34
N PHE A 56 15.08 -0.21 -5.32
CA PHE A 56 14.35 0.14 -6.53
C PHE A 56 14.77 1.53 -7.04
N THR A 57 14.92 1.63 -8.35
CA THR A 57 14.93 2.92 -9.04
C THR A 57 13.51 3.46 -9.16
N ILE A 58 13.37 4.76 -9.44
CA ILE A 58 12.07 5.36 -9.73
C ILE A 58 11.34 4.64 -10.88
N ASP A 59 12.05 4.20 -11.92
CA ASP A 59 11.44 3.49 -13.04
C ASP A 59 10.89 2.11 -12.64
N GLN A 60 11.58 1.42 -11.71
CA GLN A 60 11.10 0.15 -11.16
C GLN A 60 9.87 0.35 -10.28
N HIS A 61 9.84 1.41 -9.47
CA HIS A 61 8.67 1.76 -8.66
C HIS A 61 7.43 2.04 -9.52
N VAL A 62 7.60 2.90 -10.54
CA VAL A 62 6.52 3.24 -11.50
C VAL A 62 6.07 2.01 -12.25
N LYS A 63 7.01 1.20 -12.79
CA LYS A 63 6.67 -0.02 -13.53
C LYS A 63 5.85 -0.99 -12.70
N LEU A 64 6.21 -1.19 -11.42
CA LEU A 64 5.46 -2.07 -10.53
C LEU A 64 4.07 -1.51 -10.20
N ALA A 65 3.96 -0.21 -9.93
CA ALA A 65 2.65 0.42 -9.71
C ALA A 65 1.73 0.28 -10.92
N CYS A 66 2.24 0.54 -12.13
CA CYS A 66 1.48 0.40 -13.37
C CYS A 66 1.07 -1.05 -13.69
N SER A 67 1.75 -2.07 -13.15
CA SER A 67 1.42 -3.47 -13.41
C SER A 67 0.31 -4.01 -12.51
N LEU A 68 0.05 -3.36 -11.36
CA LEU A 68 -0.96 -3.79 -10.38
C LEU A 68 -2.34 -4.10 -10.99
N PRO A 69 -2.95 -3.23 -11.82
CA PRO A 69 -4.29 -3.50 -12.36
C PRO A 69 -4.36 -4.82 -13.12
N LYS A 70 -3.33 -5.10 -13.94
CA LYS A 70 -3.26 -6.31 -14.75
C LYS A 70 -2.91 -7.54 -13.90
N ASP A 71 -1.87 -7.44 -13.08
CA ASP A 71 -1.24 -8.61 -12.46
C ASP A 71 -1.95 -9.07 -11.17
N ARG A 72 -2.57 -8.14 -10.44
CA ARG A 72 -3.08 -8.38 -9.09
C ARG A 72 -4.57 -8.10 -8.94
N LEU A 73 -5.09 -7.06 -9.60
CA LEU A 73 -6.45 -6.57 -9.36
C LEU A 73 -7.50 -7.09 -10.34
N SER A 74 -7.07 -7.57 -11.52
CA SER A 74 -7.98 -8.11 -12.53
C SER A 74 -8.59 -9.45 -12.10
N GLY A 75 -9.87 -9.66 -12.44
CA GLY A 75 -10.59 -10.92 -12.22
C GLY A 75 -11.12 -11.12 -10.80
N VAL A 76 -11.21 -10.06 -9.99
CA VAL A 76 -11.91 -10.09 -8.69
C VAL A 76 -13.42 -10.02 -8.92
N ASP A 77 -14.19 -10.82 -8.19
CA ASP A 77 -15.64 -10.97 -8.37
C ASP A 77 -16.49 -9.93 -7.61
N LYS A 78 -15.84 -8.92 -7.02
CA LYS A 78 -16.43 -7.82 -6.25
C LYS A 78 -15.86 -6.49 -6.72
N PRO A 79 -16.58 -5.37 -6.49
CA PRO A 79 -15.96 -4.05 -6.54
C PRO A 79 -14.71 -4.01 -5.64
N LEU A 80 -13.58 -3.62 -6.21
CA LEU A 80 -12.30 -3.52 -5.52
C LEU A 80 -11.87 -2.06 -5.44
N ILE A 81 -11.33 -1.67 -4.29
CA ILE A 81 -10.77 -0.35 -4.03
C ILE A 81 -9.33 -0.53 -3.57
N VAL A 82 -8.40 0.28 -4.09
CA VAL A 82 -7.09 0.46 -3.45
C VAL A 82 -7.27 1.48 -2.34
N GLY A 83 -7.64 1.03 -1.13
CA GLY A 83 -8.01 1.93 -0.04
C GLY A 83 -6.83 2.62 0.61
N GLU A 84 -5.64 2.00 0.57
CA GLU A 84 -4.42 2.61 1.09
C GLU A 84 -3.23 2.48 0.13
N TRP A 85 -2.54 3.61 -0.06
CA TRP A 85 -1.31 3.76 -0.85
C TRP A 85 -0.60 5.06 -0.43
N SER A 86 0.63 5.28 -0.90
CA SER A 86 1.33 6.56 -0.67
C SER A 86 2.37 6.84 -1.75
N GLY A 87 2.84 8.09 -1.83
CA GLY A 87 3.98 8.49 -2.67
C GLY A 87 5.36 8.16 -2.07
N ALA A 88 5.43 7.32 -1.04
CA ALA A 88 6.69 6.96 -0.39
C ALA A 88 7.44 5.88 -1.20
N MET A 89 8.72 6.12 -1.45
CA MET A 89 9.66 5.15 -2.04
C MET A 89 10.73 4.69 -1.03
N THR A 90 10.60 5.10 0.24
CA THR A 90 11.48 4.70 1.34
C THR A 90 10.69 4.59 2.63
N ASP A 91 11.16 3.79 3.57
CA ASP A 91 10.59 3.68 4.92
C ASP A 91 11.22 4.65 5.94
N CYS A 92 11.76 5.78 5.46
CA CYS A 92 12.53 6.72 6.28
C CYS A 92 11.73 7.50 7.32
N ALA A 93 10.42 7.69 7.11
CA ALA A 93 9.60 8.52 7.98
C ALA A 93 9.70 8.03 9.43
N LYS A 94 9.98 8.95 10.35
CA LYS A 94 10.19 8.62 11.76
C LYS A 94 8.99 7.84 12.31
N TYR A 95 9.29 6.71 12.94
CA TYR A 95 8.33 5.76 13.54
C TYR A 95 7.41 5.04 12.56
N LEU A 96 7.66 5.12 11.25
CA LEU A 96 6.89 4.35 10.28
C LEU A 96 6.97 2.83 10.54
N ASN A 97 8.16 2.33 10.89
CA ASN A 97 8.36 0.93 11.27
C ASN A 97 8.06 0.64 12.76
N GLY A 98 7.53 1.62 13.50
CA GLY A 98 7.27 1.54 14.94
C GLY A 98 8.23 2.38 15.80
N ARG A 99 7.79 2.71 17.02
CA ARG A 99 8.58 3.49 17.98
C ARG A 99 9.86 2.74 18.37
N GLY A 100 11.00 3.42 18.29
CA GLY A 100 12.32 2.82 18.59
C GLY A 100 12.87 1.92 17.49
N ARG A 101 12.20 1.82 16.34
CA ARG A 101 12.68 1.10 15.15
C ARG A 101 13.14 2.10 14.10
N GLY A 102 14.27 1.79 13.45
CA GLY A 102 14.83 2.60 12.36
C GLY A 102 14.17 2.34 11.00
N ALA A 103 14.91 2.62 9.94
CA ALA A 103 14.51 2.41 8.54
C ALA A 103 15.43 1.39 7.84
N ARG A 104 14.87 0.56 6.95
CA ARG A 104 15.62 -0.36 6.09
C ARG A 104 16.48 0.41 5.10
N PHE A 105 15.98 1.55 4.61
CA PHE A 105 16.65 2.35 3.60
C PHE A 105 18.07 2.80 4.00
N ASP A 106 18.25 3.23 5.25
CA ASP A 106 19.55 3.65 5.82
C ASP A 106 20.18 2.61 6.76
N ASN A 107 19.59 1.42 6.83
CA ASN A 107 20.02 0.29 7.67
C ASN A 107 19.98 0.56 9.19
N SER A 108 19.30 1.62 9.66
CA SER A 108 19.01 1.81 11.09
C SER A 108 17.94 0.83 11.60
N TYR A 109 17.19 0.20 10.70
CA TYR A 109 16.56 -1.10 10.90
C TYR A 109 17.47 -2.14 10.23
N PRO A 110 18.19 -3.01 10.98
CA PRO A 110 19.18 -3.92 10.40
C PRO A 110 18.59 -4.81 9.31
N SER A 111 18.99 -4.56 8.05
CA SER A 111 18.45 -5.26 6.89
C SER A 111 19.47 -5.42 5.74
N GLY A 112 20.76 -5.54 6.07
CA GLY A 112 21.84 -5.72 5.10
C GLY A 112 22.51 -4.41 4.73
N LYS A 113 22.83 -4.19 3.44
CA LYS A 113 23.50 -2.94 3.01
C LYS A 113 22.49 -1.77 2.94
N PRO A 114 22.87 -0.55 3.35
CA PRO A 114 22.05 0.64 3.18
C PRO A 114 21.96 1.02 1.69
N SER A 115 20.81 1.55 1.28
CA SER A 115 20.61 2.13 -0.06
C SER A 115 20.94 3.62 -0.12
N GLY A 116 20.95 4.29 1.03
CA GLY A 116 21.34 5.69 1.16
C GLY A 116 20.98 6.26 2.53
N ALA A 117 21.17 7.56 2.73
CA ALA A 117 20.79 8.22 3.98
C ALA A 117 19.35 8.74 3.93
N CYS A 118 18.60 8.59 5.03
CA CYS A 118 17.23 9.11 5.11
C CYS A 118 17.17 10.66 5.09
N GLY A 119 18.09 11.33 5.80
CA GLY A 119 18.19 12.80 5.80
C GLY A 119 16.84 13.48 6.05
N ALA A 120 16.49 14.49 5.22
CA ALA A 120 15.26 15.26 5.35
C ALA A 120 13.95 14.45 5.19
N ARG A 121 14.02 13.19 4.73
CA ARG A 121 12.85 12.30 4.63
C ARG A 121 12.43 11.72 5.99
N SER A 122 13.32 11.72 6.99
CA SER A 122 13.00 11.13 8.30
C SER A 122 12.10 12.02 9.15
N THR A 123 12.43 13.30 9.20
CA THR A 123 11.66 14.33 9.90
C THR A 123 11.75 15.64 9.11
N GLY A 124 10.62 16.32 8.91
CA GLY A 124 10.63 17.64 8.28
C GLY A 124 9.44 17.89 7.37
N SER A 125 9.65 18.77 6.39
CA SER A 125 8.65 19.19 5.41
C SER A 125 9.07 18.74 4.01
N SER A 126 8.10 18.44 3.15
CA SER A 126 8.32 18.17 1.73
C SER A 126 9.05 19.31 1.01
N SER A 127 9.03 20.54 1.56
CA SER A 127 9.79 21.67 1.04
C SER A 127 11.30 21.43 1.03
N LYS A 128 11.82 20.67 2.01
CA LYS A 128 13.25 20.33 2.18
C LYS A 128 13.71 19.16 1.32
N LEU A 129 12.82 18.51 0.58
CA LEU A 129 13.20 17.49 -0.40
C LEU A 129 13.97 18.12 -1.56
N SER A 130 14.94 17.38 -2.10
CA SER A 130 15.67 17.80 -3.29
C SER A 130 14.73 17.91 -4.49
N ALA A 131 15.14 18.68 -5.52
CA ALA A 131 14.36 18.79 -6.75
C ALA A 131 14.11 17.40 -7.40
N GLN A 132 15.12 16.52 -7.35
CA GLN A 132 15.02 15.16 -7.87
C GLN A 132 14.02 14.32 -7.07
N GLN A 133 14.06 14.37 -5.73
CA GLN A 133 13.08 13.66 -4.88
C GLN A 133 11.64 14.11 -5.17
N LYS A 134 11.40 15.42 -5.34
CA LYS A 134 10.08 15.96 -5.71
C LYS A 134 9.63 15.45 -7.08
N LYS A 135 10.54 15.44 -8.07
CA LYS A 135 10.27 14.90 -9.41
C LYS A 135 9.92 13.42 -9.36
N ASP A 136 10.68 12.62 -8.62
CA ASP A 136 10.46 11.18 -8.52
C ASP A 136 9.15 10.85 -7.80
N THR A 137 8.84 11.53 -6.68
CA THR A 137 7.53 11.39 -6.03
C THR A 137 6.38 11.74 -6.97
N ARG A 138 6.52 12.79 -7.80
CA ARG A 138 5.50 13.16 -8.79
C ARG A 138 5.36 12.13 -9.92
N ARG A 139 6.42 11.40 -10.26
CA ARG A 139 6.34 10.31 -11.25
C ARG A 139 5.66 9.07 -10.69
N TYR A 140 5.82 8.83 -9.39
CA TYR A 140 5.28 7.65 -8.71
C TYR A 140 3.79 7.74 -8.39
N ILE A 141 3.29 8.96 -8.13
CA ILE A 141 1.87 9.28 -7.96
C ILE A 141 1.20 9.44 -9.33
#